data_AF-A0AAV1HW64-F1
#
_entry.id   AF-A0AAV1HW64-F1
#
_cell.length_a   1.000
_cell.length_b   1.000
_cell.length_c   1.000
_cell.angle_alpha   90.00
_cell.angle_beta   90.00
_cell.angle_gamma   90.00
#
_symmetry.space_group_name_H-M   'P 1'
#
loop_
_entity.id
_entity.type
_entity.pdbx_description
1 polymer ?
#
loop_
_entity_poly.entity_id
_entity_poly.type
_entity_poly.pdbx_seq_one_letter_code
_entity_poly.pdbx_strand_id
1 'polypeptide(L)'
;MMMIQTASHMDCTAALRAYFDGSTAACTARKLTESVASAASACCDSLLHAESLIQLGLIPKPASNVLRVPHVRQSYNWDCGLACVLMVLKAAGIHSEDLASLRAACCTTSIWTVDLAYLLRRSGLAVELMTITLGANPEYATEVFYKEHLEEDGSRVEKLFKEASMAGIKVTRKSMGCRELKDRMLLGSTLVIALVDKTRLAGHSGHIAGQGAGSLGLSMRMMLPPGYTGHYIVVCGYDSETDRFMLQDPASSAQLDSVPTSNLEAARHAYGTDEDLLLVTVPPSFLFGHPLVSL
;
A
#
# COMPACT_ATOMS: atom_id res chain seq x y z
N MET A 1 -13.50 -32.28 -42.33
CA MET A 1 -14.06 -31.24 -41.44
C MET A 1 -13.57 -31.58 -40.04
N MET A 2 -12.39 -31.05 -39.68
CA MET A 2 -11.61 -31.45 -38.51
C MET A 2 -11.88 -30.45 -37.38
N MET A 3 -12.34 -30.93 -36.23
CA MET A 3 -12.55 -30.10 -35.04
C MET A 3 -11.20 -29.64 -34.48
N ILE A 4 -11.05 -28.34 -34.31
CA ILE A 4 -9.96 -27.74 -33.53
C ILE A 4 -10.46 -27.66 -32.08
N GLN A 5 -9.92 -28.52 -31.21
CA GLN A 5 -10.09 -28.39 -29.76
C GLN A 5 -9.29 -27.18 -29.28
N THR A 6 -9.98 -26.27 -28.60
CA THR A 6 -9.39 -25.14 -27.88
C THR A 6 -8.60 -25.65 -26.68
N ALA A 7 -7.29 -25.37 -26.63
CA ALA A 7 -6.45 -25.67 -25.48
C ALA A 7 -6.92 -24.86 -24.26
N SER A 8 -7.28 -25.56 -23.19
CA SER A 8 -7.55 -24.96 -21.88
C SER A 8 -6.28 -24.33 -21.35
N HIS A 9 -6.31 -23.02 -21.11
CA HIS A 9 -5.25 -22.28 -20.43
C HIS A 9 -5.19 -22.77 -18.97
N MET A 10 -4.34 -23.76 -18.67
CA MET A 10 -4.02 -24.10 -17.30
C MET A 10 -3.16 -22.97 -16.72
N ASP A 11 -3.57 -22.46 -15.56
CA ASP A 11 -2.72 -21.61 -14.73
C ASP A 11 -1.42 -22.37 -14.42
N CYS A 12 -0.28 -21.85 -14.88
CA CYS A 12 1.04 -22.45 -14.66
C CYS A 12 1.29 -22.74 -13.17
N THR A 13 0.69 -21.94 -12.28
CA THR A 13 0.73 -22.10 -10.83
C THR A 13 0.07 -23.39 -10.36
N ALA A 14 -1.05 -23.78 -10.98
CA ALA A 14 -1.78 -25.00 -10.67
C ALA A 14 -1.08 -26.25 -11.24
N ALA A 15 -0.49 -26.13 -12.43
CA ALA A 15 0.31 -27.21 -13.04
C ALA A 15 1.56 -27.53 -12.20
N LEU A 16 2.24 -26.50 -11.68
CA LEU A 16 3.41 -26.67 -10.83
C LEU A 16 3.05 -27.29 -9.46
N ARG A 17 1.98 -26.84 -8.80
CA ARG A 17 1.53 -27.45 -7.53
C ARG A 17 1.20 -28.93 -7.69
N ALA A 18 0.48 -29.31 -8.74
CA ALA A 18 0.12 -30.70 -9.00
C ALA A 18 1.36 -31.61 -9.23
N TYR A 19 2.46 -31.05 -9.73
CA TYR A 19 3.72 -31.77 -9.90
C TYR A 19 4.44 -32.05 -8.56
N PHE A 20 4.29 -31.15 -7.56
CA PHE A 20 4.97 -31.27 -6.26
C PHE A 20 4.26 -32.20 -5.26
N ASP A 21 2.93 -32.32 -5.33
CA ASP A 21 2.14 -33.14 -4.39
C ASP A 21 2.35 -34.66 -4.55
N GLY A 22 3.13 -35.11 -5.53
CA GLY A 22 3.24 -36.53 -5.93
C GLY A 22 4.48 -37.32 -5.45
N SER A 23 5.38 -36.83 -4.58
CA SER A 23 6.73 -37.45 -4.44
C SER A 23 7.24 -37.67 -2.99
N THR A 24 7.94 -38.81 -2.78
CA THR A 24 8.46 -39.31 -1.47
C THR A 24 9.83 -38.75 -1.04
N ALA A 25 9.97 -38.53 0.27
CA ALA A 25 10.89 -37.58 0.94
C ALA A 25 12.36 -37.47 0.46
N ALA A 26 13.05 -38.57 0.14
CA ALA A 26 14.46 -38.52 -0.24
C ALA A 26 14.69 -38.16 -1.73
N CYS A 27 13.78 -38.59 -2.61
CA CYS A 27 13.76 -38.16 -4.00
C CYS A 27 13.27 -36.71 -4.12
N THR A 28 12.39 -36.29 -3.20
CA THR A 28 11.85 -34.94 -3.08
C THR A 28 12.96 -33.91 -2.87
N ALA A 29 13.91 -34.13 -1.95
CA ALA A 29 14.98 -33.16 -1.69
C ALA A 29 15.87 -32.83 -2.90
N ARG A 30 16.25 -33.85 -3.68
CA ARG A 30 17.10 -33.69 -4.88
C ARG A 30 16.34 -33.11 -6.08
N LYS A 31 15.06 -33.49 -6.24
CA LYS A 31 14.15 -32.86 -7.22
C LYS A 31 13.82 -31.42 -6.87
N LEU A 32 13.70 -31.09 -5.58
CA LEU A 32 13.52 -29.72 -5.11
C LEU A 32 14.74 -28.87 -5.47
N THR A 33 15.97 -29.33 -5.21
CA THR A 33 17.16 -28.52 -5.56
C THR A 33 17.32 -28.29 -7.07
N GLU A 34 17.06 -29.30 -7.91
CA GLU A 34 17.06 -29.14 -9.37
C GLU A 34 15.92 -28.24 -9.86
N SER A 35 14.73 -28.35 -9.25
CA SER A 35 13.58 -27.51 -9.56
C SER A 35 13.77 -26.05 -9.12
N VAL A 36 14.39 -25.80 -7.97
CA VAL A 36 14.77 -24.46 -7.49
C VAL A 36 15.80 -23.84 -8.43
N ALA A 37 16.79 -24.60 -8.89
CA ALA A 37 17.76 -24.13 -9.88
C ALA A 37 17.09 -23.79 -11.23
N SER A 38 16.17 -24.65 -11.71
CA SER A 38 15.40 -24.40 -12.94
C SER A 38 14.47 -23.19 -12.81
N ALA A 39 13.82 -23.02 -11.66
CA ALA A 39 12.96 -21.88 -11.37
C ALA A 39 13.76 -20.57 -11.29
N ALA A 40 14.90 -20.59 -10.60
CA ALA A 40 15.83 -19.47 -10.54
C ALA A 40 16.33 -19.09 -11.94
N SER A 41 16.70 -20.08 -12.78
CA SER A 41 17.07 -19.85 -14.18
C SER A 41 15.93 -19.24 -15.00
N ALA A 42 14.71 -19.78 -14.88
CA ALA A 42 13.54 -19.23 -15.57
C ALA A 42 13.20 -17.80 -15.13
N CYS A 43 13.49 -17.44 -13.87
CA CYS A 43 13.41 -16.05 -13.40
C CYS A 43 14.49 -15.16 -14.03
N CYS A 44 15.73 -15.66 -14.12
CA CYS A 44 16.81 -14.95 -14.82
C CYS A 44 16.48 -14.73 -16.30
N ASP A 45 15.82 -15.70 -16.93
CA ASP A 45 15.37 -15.64 -18.32
C ASP A 45 14.04 -14.90 -18.50
N SER A 46 13.50 -14.28 -17.43
CA SER A 46 12.21 -13.54 -17.42
C SER A 46 10.96 -14.35 -17.80
N LEU A 47 11.06 -15.69 -17.84
CA LEU A 47 9.94 -16.59 -18.13
C LEU A 47 8.97 -16.74 -16.95
N LEU A 48 9.44 -16.47 -15.73
CA LEU A 48 8.64 -16.44 -14.50
C LEU A 48 8.99 -15.19 -13.68
N HIS A 49 7.99 -14.53 -13.10
CA HIS A 49 8.23 -13.44 -12.17
C HIS A 49 8.76 -14.00 -10.84
N ALA A 50 9.81 -13.38 -10.30
CA ALA A 50 10.39 -13.74 -8.99
C ALA A 50 9.32 -13.83 -7.89
N GLU A 51 8.31 -12.96 -7.95
CA GLU A 51 7.16 -12.97 -7.05
C GLU A 51 6.44 -14.32 -7.02
N SER A 52 6.14 -14.92 -8.18
CA SER A 52 5.44 -16.20 -8.27
C SER A 52 6.26 -17.33 -7.65
N LEU A 53 7.58 -17.31 -7.83
CA LEU A 53 8.48 -18.30 -7.24
C LEU A 53 8.59 -18.15 -5.72
N ILE A 54 8.62 -16.92 -5.22
CA ILE A 54 8.61 -16.63 -3.78
C ILE A 54 7.29 -17.09 -3.16
N GLN A 55 6.15 -16.79 -3.81
CA GLN A 55 4.82 -17.21 -3.34
C GLN A 55 4.65 -18.73 -3.33
N LEU A 56 5.30 -19.43 -4.26
CA LEU A 56 5.33 -20.89 -4.31
C LEU A 56 6.36 -21.52 -3.35
N GLY A 57 7.17 -20.72 -2.65
CA GLY A 57 8.21 -21.20 -1.74
C GLY A 57 9.41 -21.84 -2.45
N LEU A 58 9.58 -21.56 -3.75
CA LEU A 58 10.68 -22.10 -4.56
C LEU A 58 11.96 -21.29 -4.41
N ILE A 59 11.86 -20.01 -4.07
CA ILE A 59 13.01 -19.17 -3.72
C ILE A 59 12.72 -18.41 -2.40
N PRO A 60 13.74 -18.12 -1.58
CA PRO A 60 13.52 -17.40 -0.33
C PRO A 60 13.03 -15.97 -0.60
N LYS A 61 12.22 -15.45 0.32
CA LYS A 61 11.88 -14.01 0.36
C LYS A 61 13.17 -13.20 0.58
N PRO A 62 13.30 -12.03 -0.06
CA PRO A 62 14.41 -11.14 0.26
C PRO A 62 14.32 -10.67 1.73
N ALA A 63 15.46 -10.36 2.33
CA ALA A 63 15.52 -9.80 3.68
C ALA A 63 15.00 -8.35 3.74
N SER A 64 15.07 -7.62 2.63
CA SER A 64 14.60 -6.24 2.51
C SER A 64 14.17 -6.00 1.07
N ASN A 65 13.09 -5.24 0.87
CA ASN A 65 12.64 -4.81 -0.45
C ASN A 65 11.99 -3.44 -0.38
N VAL A 66 12.33 -2.57 -1.32
CA VAL A 66 11.83 -1.20 -1.38
C VAL A 66 11.59 -0.79 -2.82
N LEU A 67 10.35 -0.44 -3.13
CA LEU A 67 9.98 0.11 -4.42
C LEU A 67 10.38 1.58 -4.51
N ARG A 68 10.97 1.96 -5.66
CA ARG A 68 11.31 3.35 -5.93
C ARG A 68 10.03 4.14 -6.21
N VAL A 69 9.65 4.98 -5.25
CA VAL A 69 8.50 5.88 -5.37
C VAL A 69 9.01 7.32 -5.34
N PRO A 70 8.70 8.16 -6.33
CA PRO A 70 9.06 9.58 -6.27
C PRO A 70 8.25 10.29 -5.19
N HIS A 71 8.90 11.14 -4.40
CA HIS A 71 8.19 11.95 -3.39
C HIS A 71 7.40 13.08 -4.05
N VAL A 72 6.18 13.29 -3.55
CA VAL A 72 5.34 14.46 -3.88
C VAL A 72 4.84 15.05 -2.58
N ARG A 73 5.17 16.32 -2.35
CA ARG A 73 4.70 17.07 -1.20
C ARG A 73 3.26 17.53 -1.39
N GLN A 74 2.42 17.33 -0.37
CA GLN A 74 1.06 17.90 -0.33
C GLN A 74 1.13 19.43 -0.35
N SER A 75 0.12 20.10 -0.94
CA SER A 75 0.11 21.57 -0.98
C SER A 75 -0.83 22.19 0.05
N TYR A 76 -1.81 21.44 0.52
CA TYR A 76 -2.81 21.86 1.49
C TYR A 76 -2.83 20.88 2.67
N ASN A 77 -3.58 21.18 3.72
CA ASN A 77 -3.72 20.26 4.87
C ASN A 77 -4.62 19.05 4.58
N TRP A 78 -5.39 19.07 3.49
CA TRP A 78 -6.39 18.07 3.14
C TRP A 78 -6.01 17.16 1.96
N ASP A 79 -4.97 17.49 1.20
CA ASP A 79 -4.64 16.82 -0.07
C ASP A 79 -3.50 15.79 0.05
N CYS A 80 -3.17 15.32 1.26
CA CYS A 80 -2.15 14.29 1.46
C CYS A 80 -2.48 12.99 0.71
N GLY A 81 -3.76 12.60 0.68
CA GLY A 81 -4.21 11.45 -0.10
C GLY A 81 -3.99 11.60 -1.61
N LEU A 82 -4.22 12.79 -2.17
CA LEU A 82 -3.97 13.07 -3.59
C LEU A 82 -2.48 13.05 -3.91
N ALA A 83 -1.64 13.56 -3.01
CA ALA A 83 -0.20 13.44 -3.13
C ALA A 83 0.24 11.96 -3.13
N CYS A 84 -0.32 11.12 -2.24
CA CYS A 84 -0.08 9.67 -2.26
C CYS A 84 -0.50 9.02 -3.59
N VAL A 85 -1.68 9.35 -4.11
CA VAL A 85 -2.12 8.88 -5.43
C VAL A 85 -1.11 9.27 -6.50
N LEU A 86 -0.68 10.53 -6.55
CA LEU A 86 0.28 10.99 -7.56
C LEU A 86 1.64 10.29 -7.44
N MET A 87 2.11 10.02 -6.23
CA MET A 87 3.34 9.24 -5.99
C MET A 87 3.22 7.83 -6.57
N VAL A 88 2.10 7.15 -6.31
CA VAL A 88 1.82 5.80 -6.84
C VAL A 88 1.67 5.80 -8.36
N LEU A 89 0.95 6.77 -8.94
CA LEU A 89 0.81 6.91 -10.40
C LEU A 89 2.19 7.07 -11.07
N LYS A 90 3.03 7.97 -10.55
CA LYS A 90 4.37 8.18 -11.08
C LYS A 90 5.27 6.96 -10.92
N ALA A 91 5.17 6.24 -9.80
CA ALA A 91 5.89 4.98 -9.60
C ALA A 91 5.45 3.89 -10.58
N ALA A 92 4.19 3.91 -11.01
CA ALA A 92 3.63 3.04 -12.04
C ALA A 92 3.88 3.54 -13.48
N GLY A 93 4.73 4.56 -13.68
CA GLY A 93 5.04 5.11 -15.01
C GLY A 93 3.94 5.98 -15.63
N ILE A 94 2.92 6.37 -14.85
CA ILE A 94 1.82 7.23 -15.31
C ILE A 94 2.18 8.69 -14.96
N HIS A 95 2.38 9.50 -16.00
CA HIS A 95 2.86 10.88 -15.88
C HIS A 95 1.89 11.94 -16.44
N SER A 96 0.68 11.53 -16.84
CA SER A 96 -0.33 12.42 -17.42
C SER A 96 -1.09 13.29 -16.41
N GLU A 97 -0.93 13.02 -15.11
CA GLU A 97 -1.65 13.67 -14.02
C GLU A 97 -0.71 14.52 -13.15
N ASP A 98 -1.26 15.57 -12.55
CA ASP A 98 -0.61 16.36 -11.52
C ASP A 98 -1.56 16.60 -10.32
N LEU A 99 -1.12 17.34 -9.30
CA LEU A 99 -1.98 17.61 -8.15
C LEU A 99 -3.20 18.48 -8.51
N ALA A 100 -3.10 19.36 -9.51
CA ALA A 100 -4.23 20.20 -9.91
C ALA A 100 -5.29 19.36 -10.61
N SER A 101 -4.90 18.47 -11.53
CA SER A 101 -5.81 17.55 -12.22
C SER A 101 -6.46 16.56 -11.24
N LEU A 102 -5.71 16.02 -10.27
CA LEU A 102 -6.26 15.14 -9.24
C LEU A 102 -7.26 15.84 -8.31
N ARG A 103 -7.00 17.10 -7.93
CA ARG A 103 -7.97 17.90 -7.14
C ARG A 103 -9.25 18.16 -7.93
N ALA A 104 -9.10 18.58 -9.20
CA ALA A 104 -10.24 18.81 -10.09
C ALA A 104 -11.05 17.53 -10.34
N ALA A 105 -10.39 16.38 -10.32
CA ALA A 105 -10.99 15.07 -10.49
C ALA A 105 -11.70 14.52 -9.25
N CYS A 106 -11.15 14.76 -8.07
CA CYS A 106 -11.72 14.30 -6.81
C CYS A 106 -12.98 15.08 -6.42
N CYS A 107 -13.05 16.35 -6.83
CA CYS A 107 -14.21 17.23 -6.63
C CYS A 107 -14.64 17.40 -5.15
N THR A 108 -13.75 17.14 -4.19
CA THR A 108 -13.97 17.34 -2.76
C THR A 108 -12.65 17.68 -2.06
N THR A 109 -12.73 18.36 -0.92
CA THR A 109 -11.61 18.55 0.00
C THR A 109 -11.71 17.65 1.24
N SER A 110 -12.83 16.96 1.45
CA SER A 110 -12.99 15.93 2.50
C SER A 110 -12.78 14.55 1.87
N ILE A 111 -11.52 14.13 1.81
CA ILE A 111 -11.07 12.98 1.03
C ILE A 111 -11.11 11.71 1.85
N TRP A 112 -11.86 10.72 1.37
CA TRP A 112 -11.93 9.38 1.95
C TRP A 112 -11.12 8.38 1.13
N THR A 113 -10.71 7.27 1.74
CA THR A 113 -9.86 6.27 1.09
C THR A 113 -10.51 5.72 -0.19
N VAL A 114 -11.84 5.57 -0.18
CA VAL A 114 -12.58 5.15 -1.37
C VAL A 114 -12.46 6.15 -2.53
N ASP A 115 -12.42 7.47 -2.27
CA ASP A 115 -12.19 8.48 -3.32
C ASP A 115 -10.84 8.25 -4.03
N LEU A 116 -9.79 7.99 -3.23
CA LEU A 116 -8.45 7.71 -3.73
C LEU A 116 -8.41 6.42 -4.58
N ALA A 117 -9.18 5.40 -4.18
CA ALA A 117 -9.31 4.16 -4.95
C ALA A 117 -9.86 4.40 -6.36
N TYR A 118 -10.88 5.27 -6.49
CA TYR A 118 -11.45 5.64 -7.79
C TYR A 118 -10.47 6.41 -8.66
N LEU A 119 -9.65 7.32 -8.09
CA LEU A 119 -8.63 8.05 -8.84
C LEU A 119 -7.55 7.12 -9.40
N LEU A 120 -7.07 6.17 -8.59
CA LEU A 120 -6.12 5.14 -9.01
C LEU A 120 -6.73 4.24 -10.09
N ARG A 121 -7.97 3.79 -9.89
CA ARG A 121 -8.67 2.91 -10.82
C ARG A 121 -8.93 3.57 -12.17
N ARG A 122 -9.33 4.85 -12.17
CA ARG A 122 -9.52 5.65 -13.39
C ARG A 122 -8.23 5.77 -14.21
N SER A 123 -7.09 5.74 -13.53
CA SER A 123 -5.77 5.77 -14.17
C SER A 123 -5.31 4.39 -14.68
N GLY A 124 -6.17 3.36 -14.60
CA GLY A 124 -5.91 2.02 -15.13
C GLY A 124 -5.26 1.05 -14.15
N LEU A 125 -5.03 1.44 -12.90
CA LEU A 125 -4.39 0.56 -11.92
C LEU A 125 -5.38 -0.47 -11.35
N ALA A 126 -4.84 -1.64 -10.98
CA ALA A 126 -5.55 -2.64 -10.20
C ALA A 126 -5.47 -2.25 -8.72
N VAL A 127 -6.62 -2.07 -8.08
CA VAL A 127 -6.73 -1.54 -6.72
C VAL A 127 -7.58 -2.47 -5.86
N GLU A 128 -7.06 -2.80 -4.70
CA GLU A 128 -7.80 -3.44 -3.61
C GLU A 128 -7.85 -2.50 -2.41
N LEU A 129 -9.05 -2.12 -1.98
CA LEU A 129 -9.30 -1.44 -0.71
C LEU A 129 -9.58 -2.49 0.37
N MET A 130 -8.70 -2.57 1.37
CA MET A 130 -8.96 -3.29 2.62
C MET A 130 -9.34 -2.31 3.71
N THR A 131 -10.37 -2.65 4.46
CA THR A 131 -10.93 -1.81 5.52
C THR A 131 -11.72 -2.65 6.52
N ILE A 132 -11.88 -2.23 7.78
CA ILE A 132 -12.82 -2.85 8.73
C ILE A 132 -14.23 -2.24 8.67
N THR A 133 -14.38 -1.09 8.00
CA THR A 133 -15.63 -0.31 7.90
C THR A 133 -16.04 -0.13 6.45
N LEU A 134 -17.28 -0.48 6.12
CA LEU A 134 -17.84 -0.16 4.81
C LEU A 134 -18.71 1.09 4.94
N GLY A 135 -18.36 2.14 4.21
CA GLY A 135 -19.02 3.44 4.33
C GLY A 135 -18.36 4.36 5.37
N ALA A 136 -19.03 5.46 5.68
CA ALA A 136 -18.60 6.37 6.73
C ALA A 136 -19.08 5.86 8.10
N ASN A 137 -18.16 5.60 9.05
CA ASN A 137 -18.54 5.14 10.38
C ASN A 137 -19.22 6.27 11.19
N PRO A 138 -20.51 6.14 11.56
CA PRO A 138 -21.19 7.17 12.36
C PRO A 138 -20.58 7.38 13.75
N GLU A 139 -19.86 6.39 14.29
CA GLU A 139 -19.21 6.51 15.60
C GLU A 139 -18.13 7.60 15.63
N TYR A 140 -17.56 7.95 14.48
CA TYR A 140 -16.58 9.03 14.37
C TYR A 140 -17.16 10.43 14.50
N ALA A 141 -18.48 10.58 14.65
CA ALA A 141 -19.11 11.87 14.90
C ALA A 141 -18.59 12.57 16.17
N THR A 142 -18.00 11.82 17.11
CA THR A 142 -17.38 12.37 18.32
C THR A 142 -15.95 12.85 18.10
N GLU A 143 -15.28 12.44 17.03
CA GLU A 143 -13.92 12.89 16.69
C GLU A 143 -13.96 14.25 16.03
N VAL A 144 -13.19 15.21 16.58
CA VAL A 144 -13.13 16.59 16.07
C VAL A 144 -12.73 16.62 14.59
N PHE A 145 -11.88 15.67 14.17
CA PHE A 145 -11.42 15.54 12.79
C PHE A 145 -12.58 15.23 11.81
N TYR A 146 -13.55 14.40 12.21
CA TYR A 146 -14.62 13.93 11.33
C TYR A 146 -15.93 14.72 11.49
N LYS A 147 -16.17 15.29 12.68
CA LYS A 147 -17.45 15.85 13.09
C LYS A 147 -18.06 16.86 12.11
N GLU A 148 -17.25 17.69 11.45
CA GLU A 148 -17.75 18.78 10.61
C GLU A 148 -18.34 18.29 9.29
N HIS A 149 -17.82 17.21 8.70
CA HIS A 149 -18.18 16.76 7.35
C HIS A 149 -18.83 15.38 7.28
N LEU A 150 -18.87 14.62 8.38
CA LEU A 150 -19.31 13.22 8.37
C LEU A 150 -20.74 13.01 7.84
N GLU A 151 -21.68 13.90 8.17
CA GLU A 151 -23.08 13.80 7.71
C GLU A 151 -23.19 14.08 6.20
N GLU A 152 -22.50 15.11 5.72
CA GLU A 152 -22.47 15.49 4.29
C GLU A 152 -21.76 14.42 3.45
N ASP A 153 -20.64 13.89 3.95
CA ASP A 153 -19.84 12.88 3.28
C ASP A 153 -20.51 11.51 3.25
N GLY A 154 -21.29 11.17 4.28
CA GLY A 154 -21.84 9.84 4.48
C GLY A 154 -22.59 9.30 3.25
N SER A 155 -23.48 10.11 2.66
CA SER A 155 -24.24 9.70 1.47
C SER A 155 -23.35 9.47 0.24
N ARG A 156 -22.31 10.29 0.06
CA ARG A 156 -21.35 10.18 -1.04
C ARG A 156 -20.47 8.94 -0.87
N VAL A 157 -19.87 8.78 0.30
CA VAL A 157 -18.98 7.66 0.63
C VAL A 157 -19.72 6.33 0.51
N GLU A 158 -20.93 6.24 1.07
CA GLU A 158 -21.78 5.05 0.97
C GLU A 158 -22.09 4.66 -0.48
N LYS A 159 -22.37 5.65 -1.34
CA LYS A 159 -22.58 5.43 -2.76
C LYS A 159 -21.31 4.89 -3.44
N LEU A 160 -20.15 5.49 -3.15
CA LEU A 160 -18.87 5.05 -3.72
C LEU A 160 -18.54 3.60 -3.36
N PHE A 161 -18.79 3.18 -2.12
CA PHE A 161 -18.62 1.78 -1.71
C PHE A 161 -19.57 0.83 -2.45
N LYS A 162 -20.84 1.20 -2.64
CA LYS A 162 -21.82 0.41 -3.41
C LYS A 162 -21.41 0.22 -4.87
N GLU A 163 -20.84 1.25 -5.48
CA GLU A 163 -20.48 1.26 -6.91
C GLU A 163 -19.08 0.69 -7.18
N ALA A 164 -18.24 0.52 -6.14
CA ALA A 164 -16.82 0.19 -6.25
C ALA A 164 -16.55 -1.08 -7.08
N SER A 165 -17.33 -2.14 -6.84
CA SER A 165 -17.17 -3.40 -7.57
C SER A 165 -17.44 -3.24 -9.06
N MET A 166 -18.45 -2.45 -9.45
CA MET A 166 -18.75 -2.18 -10.86
C MET A 166 -17.67 -1.31 -11.52
N ALA A 167 -17.02 -0.44 -10.75
CA ALA A 167 -15.86 0.32 -11.20
C ALA A 167 -14.57 -0.53 -11.32
N GLY A 168 -14.61 -1.80 -10.91
CA GLY A 168 -13.45 -2.70 -10.91
C GLY A 168 -12.49 -2.44 -9.75
N ILE A 169 -12.97 -1.86 -8.65
CA ILE A 169 -12.25 -1.73 -7.39
C ILE A 169 -12.64 -2.92 -6.51
N LYS A 170 -11.66 -3.71 -6.09
CA LYS A 170 -11.91 -4.79 -5.14
C LYS A 170 -11.99 -4.18 -3.74
N VAL A 171 -13.13 -4.34 -3.06
CA VAL A 171 -13.28 -3.92 -1.65
C VAL A 171 -13.36 -5.16 -0.78
N THR A 172 -12.50 -5.25 0.21
CA THR A 172 -12.42 -6.39 1.13
C THR A 172 -12.58 -5.88 2.56
N ARG A 173 -13.67 -6.29 3.23
CA ARG A 173 -13.87 -5.96 4.65
C ARG A 173 -13.02 -6.89 5.52
N LYS A 174 -11.80 -6.48 5.87
CA LYS A 174 -10.83 -7.29 6.62
C LYS A 174 -9.75 -6.39 7.23
N SER A 175 -9.35 -6.68 8.47
CA SER A 175 -8.10 -6.20 9.07
C SER A 175 -6.90 -6.97 8.50
N MET A 176 -5.95 -6.27 7.87
CA MET A 176 -4.70 -6.87 7.43
C MET A 176 -3.76 -7.06 8.63
N GLY A 177 -3.25 -8.28 8.81
CA GLY A 177 -2.27 -8.55 9.87
C GLY A 177 -0.87 -8.00 9.52
N CYS A 178 -0.11 -7.60 10.54
CA CYS A 178 1.28 -7.14 10.41
C CYS A 178 2.16 -8.06 9.53
N ARG A 179 2.08 -9.37 9.77
CA ARG A 179 2.85 -10.38 9.01
C ARG A 179 2.45 -10.38 7.52
N GLU A 180 1.16 -10.27 7.24
CA GLU A 180 0.65 -10.21 5.87
C GLU A 180 1.16 -8.95 5.17
N LEU A 181 1.13 -7.80 5.84
CA LEU A 181 1.68 -6.55 5.30
C LEU A 181 3.18 -6.65 5.02
N LYS A 182 3.97 -7.17 5.96
CA LYS A 182 5.42 -7.42 5.77
C LYS A 182 5.68 -8.34 4.59
N ASP A 183 4.95 -9.46 4.52
CA ASP A 183 5.08 -10.42 3.43
C ASP A 183 4.77 -9.79 2.07
N ARG A 184 3.74 -8.92 1.99
CA ARG A 184 3.39 -8.19 0.75
C ARG A 184 4.48 -7.20 0.35
N MET A 185 5.05 -6.48 1.31
CA MET A 185 6.12 -5.51 1.03
C MET A 185 7.42 -6.19 0.59
N LEU A 186 7.78 -7.33 1.19
CA LEU A 186 8.97 -8.10 0.79
C LEU A 186 8.85 -8.69 -0.63
N LEU A 187 7.63 -9.01 -1.09
CA LEU A 187 7.41 -9.46 -2.48
C LEU A 187 7.76 -8.38 -3.51
N GLY A 188 7.67 -7.10 -3.16
CA GLY A 188 8.08 -5.99 -4.05
C GLY A 188 7.21 -5.80 -5.29
N SER A 189 5.95 -6.22 -5.26
CA SER A 189 4.99 -6.06 -6.36
C SER A 189 3.84 -5.11 -6.03
N THR A 190 3.77 -4.65 -4.78
CA THR A 190 2.64 -3.89 -4.24
C THR A 190 3.13 -2.62 -3.56
N LEU A 191 2.52 -1.49 -3.90
CA LEU A 191 2.56 -0.27 -3.09
C LEU A 191 1.30 -0.19 -2.24
N VAL A 192 1.40 0.41 -1.05
CA VAL A 192 0.24 0.57 -0.16
C VAL A 192 0.06 2.04 0.19
N ILE A 193 -1.10 2.61 -0.12
CA ILE A 193 -1.52 3.88 0.51
C ILE A 193 -2.24 3.50 1.81
N ALA A 194 -1.78 4.01 2.94
CA ALA A 194 -2.36 3.71 4.25
C ALA A 194 -2.92 4.99 4.88
N LEU A 195 -4.13 4.92 5.44
CA LEU A 195 -4.64 5.92 6.37
C LEU A 195 -4.09 5.62 7.77
N VAL A 196 -3.52 6.63 8.41
CA VAL A 196 -2.91 6.48 9.73
C VAL A 196 -3.24 7.67 10.64
N ASP A 197 -3.18 7.45 11.95
CA ASP A 197 -3.04 8.54 12.92
C ASP A 197 -1.59 9.04 12.92
N LYS A 198 -1.38 10.22 12.32
CA LYS A 198 -0.05 10.82 12.13
C LYS A 198 0.71 10.97 13.44
N THR A 199 0.02 11.20 14.55
CA THR A 199 0.63 11.45 15.87
C THR A 199 1.39 10.22 16.40
N ARG A 200 1.17 9.05 15.81
CA ARG A 200 1.76 7.76 16.22
C ARG A 200 2.89 7.27 15.30
N LEU A 201 3.10 7.88 14.13
CA LEU A 201 4.13 7.48 13.16
C LEU A 201 5.54 7.81 13.66
N ALA A 202 5.80 9.09 13.89
CA ALA A 202 6.95 9.54 14.63
C ALA A 202 6.61 9.30 16.09
N GLY A 203 6.92 8.10 16.59
CA GLY A 203 6.79 7.79 18.01
C GLY A 203 7.37 8.95 18.82
N HIS A 204 6.87 9.15 20.05
CA HIS A 204 7.43 10.09 21.00
C HIS A 204 8.90 9.71 21.30
N SER A 205 9.80 9.95 20.36
CA SER A 205 11.24 10.03 20.54
C SER A 205 11.45 11.35 21.26
N GLY A 206 11.13 11.34 22.56
CA GLY A 206 11.72 12.24 23.51
C GLY A 206 13.22 11.97 23.56
N HIS A 207 13.94 12.39 22.52
CA HIS A 207 15.29 12.86 22.73
C HIS A 207 15.15 14.23 23.38
N ILE A 208 15.17 14.22 24.72
CA ILE A 208 15.76 15.33 25.46
C ILE A 208 17.25 15.33 25.06
N ALA A 209 17.55 15.97 23.95
CA ALA A 209 18.86 16.53 23.70
C ALA A 209 18.76 17.99 24.16
N GLY A 210 19.31 18.25 25.35
CA GLY A 210 19.26 19.56 25.96
C GLY A 210 19.90 20.64 25.08
N GLN A 211 19.33 21.84 25.14
CA GLN A 211 19.97 23.08 25.61
C GLN A 211 19.17 24.28 25.08
N GLY A 212 18.77 25.16 26.00
CA GLY A 212 18.09 26.41 25.69
C GLY A 212 17.12 26.85 26.79
N ALA A 213 17.65 27.17 27.97
CA ALA A 213 16.90 27.86 29.00
C ALA A 213 16.42 29.22 28.47
N GLY A 214 15.11 29.48 28.50
CA GLY A 214 14.58 30.82 28.29
C GLY A 214 13.19 30.86 27.64
N SER A 215 12.14 30.65 28.44
CA SER A 215 10.93 31.49 28.48
C SER A 215 9.86 30.76 29.29
N LEU A 216 9.63 31.25 30.51
CA LEU A 216 8.54 30.83 31.38
C LEU A 216 7.23 31.45 30.84
N GLY A 217 6.73 30.92 29.73
CA GLY A 217 5.57 31.46 29.00
C GLY A 217 4.53 30.40 28.70
N LEU A 218 3.58 30.24 29.61
CA LEU A 218 2.19 29.84 29.36
C LEU A 218 1.93 28.83 28.23
N SER A 219 1.88 27.53 28.55
CA SER A 219 0.93 26.65 27.84
C SER A 219 0.39 25.56 28.76
N MET A 220 -0.82 25.80 29.25
CA MET A 220 -1.71 24.81 29.86
C MET A 220 -2.23 23.80 28.79
N ARG A 221 -1.38 23.37 27.85
CA ARG A 221 -1.68 22.40 26.77
C ARG A 221 -0.99 21.04 26.96
N MET A 222 -0.28 20.84 28.07
CA MET A 222 0.51 19.63 28.36
C MET A 222 -0.28 18.47 29.04
N MET A 223 -1.62 18.44 28.98
CA MET A 223 -2.42 17.45 29.71
C MET A 223 -3.48 16.72 28.88
N LEU A 224 -3.60 16.97 27.57
CA LEU A 224 -4.47 16.20 26.68
C LEU A 224 -3.61 15.45 25.67
N PRO A 225 -3.80 14.13 25.49
CA PRO A 225 -3.18 13.43 24.37
C PRO A 225 -3.54 14.17 23.07
N PRO A 226 -2.59 14.29 22.12
CA PRO A 226 -2.91 14.89 20.84
C PRO A 226 -4.10 14.14 20.23
N GLY A 227 -5.12 14.90 19.80
CA GLY A 227 -6.29 14.33 19.16
C GLY A 227 -5.91 13.60 17.87
N TYR A 228 -6.75 12.66 17.45
CA TYR A 228 -6.60 11.94 16.20
C TYR A 228 -6.33 12.91 15.03
N THR A 229 -5.30 12.62 14.25
CA THR A 229 -4.98 13.35 13.02
C THR A 229 -4.84 12.36 11.87
N GLY A 230 -5.92 12.20 11.10
CA GLY A 230 -5.91 11.36 9.90
C GLY A 230 -4.93 11.87 8.87
N HIS A 231 -4.12 10.96 8.32
CA HIS A 231 -3.10 11.28 7.33
C HIS A 231 -2.82 10.09 6.42
N TYR A 232 -2.66 10.34 5.13
CA TYR A 232 -2.28 9.30 4.18
C TYR A 232 -0.76 9.29 3.95
N ILE A 233 -0.20 8.09 3.87
CA ILE A 233 1.21 7.83 3.51
C ILE A 233 1.29 6.73 2.46
N VAL A 234 2.43 6.63 1.76
CA VAL A 234 2.72 5.48 0.88
C VAL A 234 3.76 4.59 1.54
N VAL A 235 3.40 3.35 1.86
CA VAL A 235 4.33 2.30 2.27
C VAL A 235 4.95 1.70 1.00
N CYS A 236 6.28 1.82 0.91
CA CYS A 236 7.06 1.49 -0.29
C CYS A 236 7.81 0.17 -0.16
N GLY A 237 7.98 -0.34 1.06
CA GLY A 237 8.82 -1.49 1.32
C GLY A 237 8.95 -1.85 2.79
N TYR A 238 9.68 -2.92 3.06
CA TYR A 238 9.96 -3.42 4.41
C TYR A 238 11.36 -4.01 4.47
N ASP A 239 12.02 -3.78 5.60
CA ASP A 239 13.32 -4.30 5.95
C ASP A 239 13.22 -5.19 7.19
N SER A 240 13.48 -6.49 7.02
CA SER A 240 13.36 -7.48 8.10
C SER A 240 14.54 -7.51 9.06
N GLU A 241 15.70 -6.97 8.67
CA GLU A 241 16.88 -6.90 9.54
C GLU A 241 16.70 -5.81 10.60
N THR A 242 16.11 -4.68 10.22
CA THR A 242 15.87 -3.54 11.10
C THR A 242 14.44 -3.48 11.65
N ASP A 243 13.55 -4.33 11.15
CA ASP A 243 12.10 -4.33 11.43
C ASP A 243 11.42 -2.97 11.17
N ARG A 244 11.71 -2.40 9.99
CA ARG A 244 11.22 -1.07 9.60
C ARG A 244 10.50 -1.09 8.26
N PHE A 245 9.44 -0.27 8.18
CA PHE A 245 8.78 0.03 6.91
C PHE A 245 9.38 1.29 6.30
N MET A 246 9.59 1.26 4.99
CA MET A 246 10.01 2.42 4.20
C MET A 246 8.77 3.14 3.68
N LEU A 247 8.69 4.46 3.84
CA LEU A 247 7.52 5.23 3.49
C LEU A 247 7.83 6.57 2.84
N GLN A 248 6.88 7.02 2.02
CA GLN A 248 6.78 8.39 1.56
C GLN A 248 5.68 9.09 2.34
N ASP A 249 6.08 10.13 3.08
CA ASP A 249 5.15 11.03 3.77
C ASP A 249 4.99 12.32 2.94
N PRO A 250 3.80 12.59 2.37
CA PRO A 250 3.57 13.82 1.61
C PRO A 250 3.65 15.10 2.45
N ALA A 251 3.58 15.01 3.78
CA ALA A 251 3.81 16.14 4.69
C ALA A 251 5.29 16.37 5.00
N SER A 252 6.15 15.38 4.75
CA SER A 252 7.59 15.49 4.99
C SER A 252 8.27 16.28 3.86
N SER A 253 9.42 16.86 4.19
CA SER A 253 10.34 17.44 3.20
C SER A 253 11.39 16.43 2.72
N ALA A 254 11.49 15.26 3.38
CA ALA A 254 12.42 14.20 3.02
C ALA A 254 11.85 13.30 1.91
N GLN A 255 12.74 12.79 1.04
CA GLN A 255 12.38 11.96 -0.10
C GLN A 255 12.14 10.48 0.22
N LEU A 256 12.45 9.98 1.40
CA LEU A 256 12.12 8.63 1.86
C LEU A 256 12.38 8.59 3.37
N ASP A 257 11.41 8.10 4.14
CA ASP A 257 11.56 7.94 5.59
C ASP A 257 11.36 6.46 5.96
N SER A 258 11.73 6.09 7.19
CA SER A 258 11.52 4.75 7.72
C SER A 258 10.96 4.82 9.14
N VAL A 259 9.99 3.95 9.43
CA VAL A 259 9.40 3.84 10.78
C VAL A 259 9.49 2.40 11.30
N PRO A 260 9.63 2.20 12.62
CA PRO A 260 9.52 0.88 13.21
C PRO A 260 8.15 0.27 12.90
N THR A 261 8.10 -1.06 12.73
CA THR A 261 6.84 -1.81 12.60
C THR A 261 5.82 -1.43 13.66
N SER A 262 6.24 -1.34 14.93
CA SER A 262 5.35 -0.99 16.05
C SER A 262 4.63 0.34 15.86
N ASN A 263 5.31 1.34 15.29
CA ASN A 263 4.75 2.67 15.10
C ASN A 263 3.72 2.66 13.97
N LEU A 264 4.05 2.04 12.84
CA LEU A 264 3.11 1.92 11.73
C LEU A 264 1.86 1.14 12.14
N GLU A 265 2.01 0.02 12.85
CA GLU A 265 0.89 -0.76 13.39
C GLU A 265 0.05 0.05 14.36
N ALA A 266 0.66 0.78 15.30
CA ALA A 266 -0.07 1.63 16.25
C ALA A 266 -0.81 2.79 15.56
N ALA A 267 -0.25 3.32 14.48
CA ALA A 267 -0.79 4.43 13.71
C ALA A 267 -1.96 4.00 12.81
N ARG A 268 -1.83 2.87 12.10
CA ARG A 268 -2.86 2.36 11.17
C ARG A 268 -4.02 1.63 11.86
N HIS A 269 -3.83 1.19 13.11
CA HIS A 269 -4.90 0.59 13.93
C HIS A 269 -5.54 1.60 14.88
N ALA A 270 -5.16 2.89 14.79
CA ALA A 270 -5.76 3.92 15.63
C ALA A 270 -7.24 4.10 15.29
N TYR A 271 -8.04 4.41 16.31
CA TYR A 271 -9.44 4.79 16.12
C TYR A 271 -9.55 5.94 15.11
N GLY A 272 -10.53 5.87 14.20
CA GLY A 272 -10.70 6.84 13.12
C GLY A 272 -10.00 6.47 11.81
N THR A 273 -9.18 5.42 11.76
CA THR A 273 -8.47 5.04 10.51
C THR A 273 -9.20 4.00 9.66
N ASP A 274 -10.19 3.30 10.23
CA ASP A 274 -10.86 2.14 9.62
C ASP A 274 -9.90 1.03 9.14
N GLU A 275 -8.65 1.08 9.59
CA GLU A 275 -7.55 0.25 9.09
C GLU A 275 -7.41 0.28 7.56
N ASP A 276 -7.75 1.42 6.96
CA ASP A 276 -7.85 1.62 5.52
C ASP A 276 -6.49 1.48 4.83
N LEU A 277 -6.40 0.50 3.93
CA LEU A 277 -5.25 0.24 3.07
C LEU A 277 -5.69 0.12 1.60
N LEU A 278 -5.07 0.89 0.71
CA LEU A 278 -5.16 0.70 -0.74
C LEU A 278 -3.94 -0.06 -1.22
N LEU A 279 -4.13 -1.31 -1.59
CA LEU A 279 -3.11 -2.14 -2.22
C LEU A 279 -3.15 -1.93 -3.71
N VAL A 280 -2.02 -1.49 -4.26
CA VAL A 280 -1.86 -1.20 -5.68
C VAL A 280 -0.75 -2.07 -6.23
N THR A 281 -1.12 -3.00 -7.12
CA THR A 281 -0.15 -3.86 -7.80
C THR A 281 0.56 -3.05 -8.88
N VAL A 282 1.89 -2.97 -8.80
CA VAL A 282 2.72 -2.29 -9.79
C VAL A 282 3.14 -3.29 -10.86
N PRO A 283 2.83 -3.06 -12.15
CA PRO A 283 3.20 -4.01 -13.19
C PRO A 283 4.73 -4.17 -13.30
N PRO A 284 5.24 -5.40 -13.56
CA PRO A 284 6.68 -5.68 -13.66
C PRO A 284 7.43 -4.84 -14.70
N SER A 285 6.75 -4.40 -15.75
CA SER A 285 7.29 -3.52 -16.80
C SER A 285 7.83 -2.18 -16.28
N PHE A 286 7.50 -1.81 -15.04
CA PHE A 286 7.93 -0.57 -14.40
C PHE A 286 8.96 -0.79 -13.28
N LEU A 287 9.20 -2.05 -12.88
CA LEU A 287 10.17 -2.41 -11.83
C LEU A 287 11.60 -2.52 -12.38
N PHE A 288 11.73 -2.80 -13.68
CA PHE A 288 12.98 -2.76 -14.41
C PHE A 288 12.88 -1.61 -15.41
N GLY A 289 13.67 -0.55 -15.22
CA GLY A 289 13.68 0.63 -16.08
C GLY A 289 14.15 0.33 -17.50
N HIS A 290 13.37 -0.44 -18.26
CA HIS A 290 13.57 -0.58 -19.69
C HIS A 290 13.12 0.73 -20.34
N PRO A 291 13.99 1.38 -21.14
CA PRO A 291 13.53 2.48 -21.97
C PRO A 291 12.45 1.91 -22.90
N LEU A 292 11.30 2.58 -22.91
CA LEU A 292 10.22 2.32 -23.86
C LEU A 292 10.85 2.29 -25.26
N VAL A 293 10.97 1.10 -25.84
CA VAL A 293 11.15 0.96 -27.28
C VAL A 293 9.79 1.34 -27.86
N SER A 294 9.73 2.57 -28.36
CA SER A 294 8.64 3.07 -29.18
C SER A 294 8.37 2.11 -30.33
N LEU A 295 7.17 1.54 -30.37
CA LEU A 295 6.57 1.03 -31.60
C LEU A 295 6.02 2.20 -32.43
#